data_AF-A0A9P7SX98-F1
#
_entry.id   AF-A0A9P7SX98-F1
#
_cell.length_a   1.000
_cell.length_b   1.000
_cell.length_c   1.000
_cell.angle_alpha   90.00
_cell.angle_beta   90.00
_cell.angle_gamma   90.00
#
_symmetry.space_group_name_H-M   'P 1'
#
loop_
_entity.id
_entity.type
_entity.pdbx_description
1 polymer ?
#
loop_
_entity_poly.entity_id
_entity_poly.type
_entity_poly.pdbx_seq_one_letter_code
_entity_poly.pdbx_strand_id
1 'polypeptide(L)'
;MSQPLFSVPIPPCGNHPGGTITCTQPQPNIYLLTFVSPPDNRLTTAFCRALLQALDIVEFGGHPPGVVVTTSGIPKFYSNGLDLEHAIATEGFWQLFYDVWIRFLT
;
A
#
# COMPACT_ATOMS: atom_id res chain seq x y z
N MET A 1 -17.86 11.05 -0.25
CA MET A 1 -16.78 10.04 -0.19
C MET A 1 -17.41 8.73 0.25
N SER A 2 -17.09 7.62 -0.41
CA SER A 2 -17.54 6.29 0.04
C SER A 2 -16.98 6.00 1.43
N GLN A 3 -17.75 5.31 2.27
CA GLN A 3 -17.28 4.88 3.57
C GLN A 3 -16.09 3.91 3.41
N PRO A 4 -15.07 3.98 4.28
CA PRO A 4 -13.97 3.03 4.26
C PRO A 4 -14.48 1.62 4.60
N LEU A 5 -14.03 0.63 3.81
CA LEU A 5 -14.21 -0.78 4.15
C LEU A 5 -13.25 -1.20 5.26
N PHE A 6 -11.99 -0.77 5.14
CA PHE A 6 -10.95 -0.98 6.14
C PHE A 6 -9.78 0.00 5.93
N SER A 7 -8.92 0.09 6.92
CA SER A 7 -7.65 0.83 6.85
C SER A 7 -6.53 0.00 7.45
N VAL A 8 -5.37 -0.02 6.79
CA VAL A 8 -4.14 -0.65 7.28
C VAL A 8 -3.15 0.47 7.64
N PRO A 9 -2.70 0.57 8.91
CA PRO A 9 -1.72 1.56 9.29
C PRO A 9 -0.35 1.24 8.66
N ILE A 10 0.36 2.28 8.22
CA ILE A 10 1.78 2.20 7.85
C ILE A 10 2.56 2.75 9.04
N PRO A 11 3.32 1.91 9.77
CA PRO A 11 4.16 2.40 10.86
C PRO A 11 5.24 3.38 10.38
N PRO A 12 5.74 4.28 11.23
CA PRO A 12 6.94 5.05 10.96
C PRO A 12 8.13 4.15 10.61
N CYS A 13 9.01 4.61 9.72
CA CYS A 13 10.18 3.86 9.26
C CYS A 13 11.32 4.80 8.91
N GLY A 14 12.40 4.82 9.71
CA GLY A 14 13.50 5.78 9.53
C GLY A 14 13.01 7.23 9.59
N ASN A 15 13.29 8.00 8.56
CA ASN A 15 12.86 9.40 8.44
C ASN A 15 11.42 9.57 7.94
N HIS A 16 10.69 8.48 7.69
CA HIS A 16 9.31 8.51 7.22
C HIS A 16 8.33 8.43 8.40
N PRO A 17 7.39 9.37 8.55
CA PRO A 17 6.49 9.46 9.70
C PRO A 17 5.41 8.37 9.76
N GLY A 18 5.32 7.50 8.76
CA GLY A 18 4.26 6.50 8.62
C GLY A 18 3.08 7.02 7.82
N GLY A 19 1.91 6.41 8.01
CA GLY A 19 0.75 6.67 7.16
C GLY A 19 -0.38 5.66 7.28
N THR A 20 -1.18 5.56 6.23
CA THR A 20 -2.28 4.59 6.12
C THR A 20 -2.52 4.19 4.67
N ILE A 21 -3.00 2.97 4.48
CA ILE A 21 -3.63 2.50 3.24
C ILE A 21 -5.11 2.29 3.55
N THR A 22 -5.98 3.05 2.92
CA THR A 22 -7.43 2.98 3.15
C THR A 22 -8.12 2.38 1.95
N CYS A 23 -8.94 1.36 2.16
CA CYS A 23 -9.77 0.75 1.13
C CYS A 23 -11.19 1.33 1.15
N THR A 24 -11.70 1.71 -0.01
CA THR A 24 -13.11 2.09 -0.20
C THR A 24 -13.71 1.33 -1.37
N GLN A 25 -15.04 1.30 -1.46
CA GLN A 25 -15.76 0.70 -2.58
C GLN A 25 -16.61 1.76 -3.31
N PRO A 26 -16.04 2.47 -4.31
CA PRO A 26 -16.79 3.50 -5.03
C PRO A 26 -17.92 2.93 -5.91
N GLN A 27 -17.81 1.67 -6.33
CA GLN A 27 -18.83 0.93 -7.09
C GLN A 27 -18.81 -0.55 -6.69
N PRO A 28 -19.89 -1.32 -6.92
CA PRO A 28 -19.90 -2.76 -6.67
C PRO A 28 -18.67 -3.46 -7.27
N ASN A 29 -18.01 -4.29 -6.45
CA ASN A 29 -16.81 -5.06 -6.80
C ASN A 29 -15.60 -4.23 -7.31
N ILE A 30 -15.54 -2.92 -7.06
CA ILE A 30 -14.35 -2.09 -7.30
C ILE A 30 -13.76 -1.69 -5.94
N TYR A 31 -12.55 -2.15 -5.65
CA TYR A 31 -11.82 -1.88 -4.41
C TYR A 31 -10.73 -0.84 -4.65
N LEU A 32 -10.88 0.36 -4.11
CA LEU A 32 -9.93 1.45 -4.25
C LEU A 32 -9.04 1.56 -3.02
N LEU A 33 -7.77 1.18 -3.15
CA LEU A 33 -6.73 1.38 -2.15
C LEU A 33 -6.10 2.77 -2.33
N THR A 34 -6.29 3.64 -1.33
CA THR A 34 -5.72 4.98 -1.31
C THR A 34 -4.55 5.04 -0.34
N PHE A 35 -3.36 5.39 -0.84
CA PHE A 35 -2.14 5.48 -0.05
C PHE A 35 -1.93 6.89 0.49
N VAL A 36 -1.63 7.01 1.78
CA VAL A 36 -1.17 8.26 2.40
C VAL A 36 0.00 7.93 3.30
N SER A 37 1.23 8.07 2.79
CA SER A 37 2.48 7.96 3.54
C SER A 37 3.36 9.15 3.17
N PRO A 38 3.25 10.26 3.91
CA PRO A 38 4.02 11.46 3.63
C PRO A 38 5.53 11.22 3.68
N PRO A 39 6.31 12.02 2.93
CA PRO A 39 5.85 13.13 2.09
C PRO A 39 5.36 12.72 0.69
N ASP A 40 5.70 11.52 0.21
CA ASP A 40 5.56 11.17 -1.21
C ASP A 40 5.38 9.66 -1.50
N ASN A 41 4.76 8.93 -0.56
CA ASN A 41 4.47 7.50 -0.66
C ASN A 41 5.71 6.68 -1.03
N ARG A 42 6.79 6.89 -0.27
CA ARG A 42 8.05 6.16 -0.43
C ARG A 42 7.87 4.69 -0.05
N LEU A 43 8.35 3.79 -0.89
CA LEU A 43 8.23 2.33 -0.69
C LEU A 43 9.31 1.86 0.30
N THR A 44 9.02 2.01 1.58
CA THR A 44 9.79 1.45 2.70
C THR A 44 9.30 0.04 3.04
N THR A 45 10.03 -0.69 3.89
CA THR A 45 9.56 -1.99 4.41
C THR A 45 8.20 -1.88 5.11
N ALA A 46 7.96 -0.79 5.83
CA ALA A 46 6.68 -0.56 6.51
C ALA A 46 5.53 -0.38 5.50
N PHE A 47 5.76 0.40 4.44
CA PHE A 47 4.79 0.57 3.36
C PHE A 47 4.49 -0.76 2.65
N CYS A 48 5.54 -1.50 2.25
CA CYS A 48 5.40 -2.77 1.53
C CYS A 48 4.59 -3.81 2.33
N ARG A 49 4.87 -3.95 3.63
CA ARG A 49 4.12 -4.87 4.51
C ARG A 49 2.66 -4.46 4.66
N ALA A 50 2.39 -3.16 4.83
CA ALA A 50 1.03 -2.65 4.89
C ALA A 50 0.27 -2.87 3.57
N LEU A 51 0.94 -2.73 2.42
CA LEU A 51 0.33 -2.98 1.12
C LEU A 51 0.01 -4.46 0.91
N LEU A 52 0.92 -5.38 1.26
CA LEU A 52 0.65 -6.82 1.24
C LEU A 52 -0.54 -7.17 2.13
N GLN A 53 -0.57 -6.64 3.36
CA GLN A 53 -1.70 -6.85 4.27
C GLN A 53 -3.02 -6.30 3.69
N ALA A 54 -2.99 -5.12 3.05
CA ALA A 54 -4.18 -4.56 2.42
C ALA A 54 -4.67 -5.46 1.26
N LEU A 55 -3.76 -6.00 0.45
CA LEU A 55 -4.10 -6.95 -0.62
C LEU A 55 -4.67 -8.26 -0.05
N ASP A 56 -4.09 -8.79 1.03
CA ASP A 56 -4.62 -9.97 1.72
C ASP A 56 -6.03 -9.75 2.26
N ILE A 57 -6.33 -8.56 2.80
CA ILE A 57 -7.69 -8.25 3.25
C ILE A 57 -8.64 -8.17 2.05
N VAL A 58 -8.25 -7.59 0.92
CA VAL A 58 -9.09 -7.58 -0.29
C VAL A 58 -9.39 -9.00 -0.76
N GLU A 59 -8.39 -9.87 -0.82
CA GLU A 59 -8.50 -11.20 -1.40
C GLU A 59 -9.16 -12.22 -0.46
N PHE A 60 -8.81 -12.18 0.83
CA PHE A 60 -9.18 -13.20 1.81
C PHE A 60 -10.09 -12.67 2.94
N GLY A 61 -10.39 -11.37 2.96
CA GLY A 61 -11.25 -10.73 3.97
C GLY A 61 -12.76 -10.98 3.80
N GLY A 62 -13.16 -11.90 2.92
CA GLY A 62 -14.57 -12.21 2.67
C GLY A 62 -15.27 -11.26 1.71
N HIS A 63 -14.51 -10.47 0.95
CA HIS A 63 -15.05 -9.60 -0.08
C HIS A 63 -15.38 -10.39 -1.37
N PRO A 64 -16.47 -10.06 -2.09
CA PRO A 64 -16.73 -10.63 -3.41
C PRO A 64 -15.57 -10.39 -4.40
N PRO A 65 -15.32 -11.31 -5.36
CA PRO A 65 -14.33 -11.09 -6.41
C PRO A 65 -14.59 -9.81 -7.20
N GLY A 66 -13.51 -9.09 -7.54
CA GLY A 66 -13.61 -7.78 -8.18
C GLY A 66 -12.29 -7.22 -8.68
N VAL A 67 -12.27 -5.92 -8.95
CA VAL A 67 -11.11 -5.19 -9.46
C VAL A 67 -10.48 -4.37 -8.34
N VAL A 68 -9.15 -4.42 -8.24
CA VAL A 68 -8.38 -3.55 -7.34
C VAL A 68 -7.83 -2.36 -8.13
N VAL A 69 -8.02 -1.17 -7.59
CA VAL A 69 -7.44 0.08 -8.09
C VAL A 69 -6.59 0.68 -6.98
N THR A 70 -5.39 1.12 -7.31
CA THR A 70 -4.51 1.83 -6.38
C THR A 70 -4.43 3.30 -6.75
N THR A 71 -4.41 4.17 -5.75
CA THR A 71 -4.23 5.61 -5.95
C THR A 71 -3.55 6.24 -4.73
N SER A 72 -3.21 7.52 -4.85
CA SER A 72 -2.63 8.30 -3.77
C SER A 72 -3.63 9.31 -3.23
N GLY A 73 -3.61 9.50 -1.91
CA GLY A 73 -4.25 10.64 -1.25
C GLY A 73 -3.34 11.87 -1.15
N ILE A 74 -2.10 11.78 -1.63
CA ILE A 74 -1.15 12.91 -1.72
C ILE A 74 -1.27 13.53 -3.13
N PRO A 75 -1.72 14.78 -3.28
CA PRO A 75 -2.09 15.37 -4.58
C PRO A 75 -1.02 15.33 -5.68
N LYS A 76 0.27 15.36 -5.30
CA LYS A 76 1.39 15.45 -6.24
C LYS A 76 2.00 14.10 -6.62
N PHE A 77 1.97 13.12 -5.72
CA PHE A 77 2.76 11.90 -5.86
C PHE A 77 1.86 10.68 -5.75
N TYR A 78 1.83 9.84 -6.79
CA TYR A 78 1.34 8.47 -6.65
C TYR A 78 2.26 7.71 -5.68
N SER A 79 3.54 7.61 -6.05
CA SER A 79 4.67 7.15 -5.24
C SER A 79 5.94 7.69 -5.87
N ASN A 80 6.91 8.06 -5.06
CA ASN A 80 8.24 8.49 -5.51
C ASN A 80 9.26 7.32 -5.50
N GLY A 81 8.78 6.07 -5.63
CA GLY A 81 9.61 4.86 -5.67
C GLY A 81 10.08 4.39 -4.29
N LEU A 82 11.08 3.53 -4.26
CA LEU A 82 11.71 3.06 -3.02
C LEU A 82 12.60 4.12 -2.39
N ASP A 83 12.80 4.00 -1.07
CA ASP A 83 13.89 4.70 -0.39
C ASP A 83 15.17 3.91 -0.62
N LEU A 84 16.11 4.47 -1.40
CA LEU A 84 17.31 3.76 -1.82
C LEU A 84 18.27 3.47 -0.67
N GLU A 85 18.43 4.42 0.24
CA GLU A 85 19.31 4.25 1.40
C GLU A 85 18.75 3.17 2.33
N HIS A 86 17.44 3.23 2.62
CA HIS A 86 16.74 2.22 3.39
C HIS A 86 16.80 0.84 2.73
N ALA A 87 16.58 0.77 1.41
CA ALA A 87 16.58 -0.48 0.67
C ALA A 87 17.93 -1.19 0.69
N ILE A 88 19.03 -0.43 0.54
CA ILE A 88 20.38 -0.98 0.60
C ILE A 88 20.75 -1.41 2.03
N ALA A 89 20.34 -0.63 3.03
CA ALA A 89 20.67 -0.88 4.44
C ALA A 89 19.82 -1.99 5.09
N THR A 90 18.71 -2.40 4.47
CA THR A 90 17.76 -3.35 5.06
C THR A 90 17.90 -4.73 4.43
N GLU A 91 18.36 -5.69 5.22
CA GLU A 91 18.39 -7.09 4.81
C GLU A 91 16.98 -7.59 4.43
N GLY A 92 16.89 -8.32 3.32
CA GLY A 92 15.62 -8.87 2.81
C GLY A 92 14.70 -7.85 2.12
N PHE A 93 15.08 -6.57 1.99
CA PHE A 93 14.25 -5.56 1.33
C PHE A 93 13.85 -5.97 -0.09
N TRP A 94 14.82 -6.42 -0.90
CA TRP A 94 14.57 -6.76 -2.31
C TRP A 94 13.62 -7.94 -2.48
N GLN A 95 13.68 -8.93 -1.59
CA GLN A 95 12.72 -10.03 -1.58
C GLN A 95 11.32 -9.52 -1.24
N LEU A 96 11.18 -8.75 -0.16
CA LEU A 96 9.89 -8.15 0.22
C LEU A 96 9.32 -7.27 -0.90
N PHE A 97 10.17 -6.51 -1.57
CA PHE A 97 9.77 -5.67 -2.69
C PHE A 97 9.26 -6.52 -3.86
N TYR A 98 9.96 -7.60 -4.20
CA TYR A 98 9.48 -8.57 -5.19
C TYR A 98 8.15 -9.20 -4.79
N ASP A 99 7.98 -9.60 -3.54
CA ASP A 99 6.75 -10.21 -3.01
C ASP A 99 5.53 -9.28 -3.15
N VAL A 100 5.73 -7.97 -3.02
CA VAL A 100 4.67 -6.97 -3.30
C VAL A 100 4.27 -6.99 -4.77
N TRP A 101 5.24 -6.90 -5.68
CA TRP A 101 4.94 -6.69 -7.09
C TRP A 101 4.43 -7.95 -7.78
N ILE A 102 4.87 -9.13 -7.35
CA ILE A 102 4.34 -10.38 -7.92
C ILE A 102 2.82 -10.50 -7.72
N ARG A 103 2.28 -9.99 -6.59
CA ARG A 103 0.83 -9.93 -6.30
C ARG A 103 0.02 -9.06 -7.27
N PHE A 104 0.66 -8.16 -8.02
CA PHE A 104 -0.01 -7.37 -9.07
C PHE A 104 0.11 -8.02 -10.45
N LEU A 105 0.99 -9.00 -10.61
CA LEU A 105 1.27 -9.66 -11.90
C LEU A 105 0.60 -11.03 -12.03
N THR A 106 0.26 -11.66 -10.91
CA THR A 106 -0.32 -13.01 -10.82
C THR A 106 -1.45 -13.03 -9.81
#